data_AF-A0A7X8L3P2-F1
#
_entry.id   AF-A0A7X8L3P2-F1
#
_cell.length_a   1.000
_cell.length_b   1.000
_cell.length_c   1.000
_cell.angle_alpha   90.00
_cell.angle_beta   90.00
_cell.angle_gamma   90.00
#
_symmetry.space_group_name_H-M   'P 1'
#
loop_
_entity.id
_entity.type
_entity.pdbx_description
1 polymer ?
#
loop_
_entity_poly.entity_id
_entity_poly.type
_entity_poly.pdbx_seq_one_letter_code
_entity_poly.pdbx_strand_id
1 'polypeptide(L)' 'MGFSEKIKTLRQECLLSQEAFAKELGVSFATVNRWETGKTQPTYKALRTIKEYCEKNNVEFLIDTNIERGSTNG' A
#
# COMPACT_ATOMS: atom_id res chain seq x y z
N MET A 1 14.68 -3.19 -1.25
CA MET A 1 13.36 -3.17 -1.91
C MET A 1 12.69 -1.83 -1.61
N GLY A 2 12.19 -1.12 -2.63
CA GLY A 2 11.51 0.17 -2.43
C GLY A 2 10.09 -0.01 -1.89
N PHE A 3 9.50 1.08 -1.40
CA PHE A 3 8.12 1.06 -0.87
C PHE A 3 7.10 0.58 -1.92
N SER A 4 7.24 1.03 -3.17
CA SER A 4 6.39 0.64 -4.30
C SER A 4 6.41 -0.86 -4.56
N GLU A 5 7.60 -1.46 -4.51
CA GLU A 5 7.80 -2.90 -4.65
C GLU A 5 7.17 -3.67 -3.48
N LYS A 6 7.31 -3.20 -2.24
CA LYS A 6 6.67 -3.84 -1.07
C LYS A 6 5.15 -3.92 -1.19
N ILE A 7 4.50 -2.84 -1.64
CA ILE A 7 3.05 -2.83 -1.88
C ILE A 7 2.66 -3.81 -2.99
N LYS A 8 3.43 -3.82 -4.08
CA LYS A 8 3.20 -4.73 -5.21
C LYS A 8 3.34 -6.19 -4.78
N THR A 9 4.37 -6.52 -4.00
CA THR A 9 4.60 -7.86 -3.45
C THR A 9 3.46 -8.28 -2.54
N LEU A 10 3.07 -7.44 -1.57
CA LEU A 10 1.92 -7.69 -0.69
C LEU A 10 0.66 -8.04 -1.50
N ARG A 11 0.34 -7.25 -2.53
CA ARG A 11 -0.82 -7.51 -3.39
C ARG A 11 -0.69 -8.86 -4.12
N GLN A 12 0.49 -9.15 -4.66
CA GLN A 12 0.75 -10.36 -5.43
C GLN A 12 0.70 -11.61 -4.55
N GLU A 13 1.17 -11.54 -3.31
CA GLU A 13 1.05 -12.61 -2.31
C GLU A 13 -0.42 -12.90 -1.95
N CYS A 14 -1.27 -11.87 -2.01
CA CYS A 14 -2.71 -12.02 -1.87
C CYS A 14 -3.42 -12.49 -3.15
N LEU A 15 -2.69 -12.69 -4.26
CA LEU A 15 -3.23 -13.08 -5.58
C LEU A 15 -4.28 -12.10 -6.13
N LEU A 16 -4.17 -10.81 -5.80
CA LEU A 16 -5.14 -9.78 -6.21
C LEU A 16 -4.68 -9.00 -7.43
N SER A 17 -5.62 -8.59 -8.29
CA SER A 17 -5.36 -7.51 -9.26
C SER A 17 -5.25 -6.16 -8.54
N GLN A 18 -4.71 -5.14 -9.22
CA GLN A 18 -4.66 -3.79 -8.66
C GLN A 18 -6.07 -3.26 -8.36
N GLU A 19 -7.07 -3.56 -9.18
CA GLU A 19 -8.47 -3.19 -8.95
C GLU A 19 -9.07 -3.90 -7.74
N ALA A 20 -8.83 -5.21 -7.60
CA ALA A 20 -9.33 -5.98 -6.47
C ALA A 20 -8.71 -5.50 -5.16
N PHE A 21 -7.39 -5.26 -5.16
CA PHE A 21 -6.71 -4.71 -4.00
C PHE A 21 -7.17 -3.29 -3.65
N ALA A 22 -7.40 -2.44 -4.66
CA ALA A 22 -7.96 -1.12 -4.44
C ALA A 22 -9.35 -1.18 -3.80
N LYS A 23 -10.19 -2.14 -4.21
CA LYS A 23 -11.51 -2.39 -3.62
C LYS A 23 -11.41 -2.81 -2.16
N GLU A 24 -10.51 -3.74 -1.82
CA GLU A 24 -10.28 -4.17 -0.43
C GLU A 24 -9.81 -3.01 0.46
N LEU A 25 -8.98 -2.12 -0.08
CA LEU A 25 -8.47 -0.95 0.64
C LEU A 25 -9.39 0.28 0.61
N GLY A 26 -10.52 0.22 -0.11
CA GLY A 26 -11.44 1.36 -0.26
C GLY A 26 -10.83 2.57 -0.98
N VAL A 27 -9.88 2.34 -1.90
CA VAL A 27 -9.25 3.39 -2.72
C VAL A 27 -9.49 3.14 -4.21
N SER A 28 -9.10 4.08 -5.07
CA SER A 28 -9.20 3.89 -6.52
C SER A 28 -8.04 3.05 -7.07
N PHE A 29 -8.27 2.32 -8.17
CA PHE A 29 -7.23 1.64 -8.93
C PHE A 29 -6.03 2.56 -9.23
N ALA A 30 -6.30 3.79 -9.67
CA ALA A 30 -5.27 4.78 -9.98
C ALA A 30 -4.36 5.10 -8.78
N THR A 31 -4.89 4.99 -7.56
CA THR A 31 -4.14 5.19 -6.32
C THR A 31 -3.16 4.04 -6.08
N VAL A 32 -3.63 2.78 -6.17
CA VAL A 32 -2.77 1.60 -6.07
C VAL A 32 -1.69 1.60 -7.17
N ASN A 33 -2.06 1.92 -8.41
CA ASN A 33 -1.10 2.02 -9.51
C ASN A 33 -0.01 3.06 -9.23
N ARG A 34 -0.35 4.24 -8.68
CA ARG A 34 0.67 5.24 -8.32
C ARG A 34 1.58 4.79 -7.18
N TRP A 35 1.07 4.02 -6.22
CA TRP A 35 1.89 3.42 -5.17
C TRP A 35 2.86 2.38 -5.74
N GLU A 36 2.39 1.44 -6.55
CA GLU A 36 3.21 0.36 -7.13
C GLU A 36 4.21 0.86 -8.18
N THR A 37 3.93 2.01 -8.81
CA THR A 37 4.88 2.67 -9.74
C THR A 37 5.79 3.68 -9.04
N GLY A 38 5.65 3.88 -7.72
CA GLY A 38 6.47 4.82 -6.96
C GLY A 38 6.18 6.30 -7.23
N LYS A 39 5.11 6.62 -7.96
CA LYS A 39 4.71 8.00 -8.26
C LYS A 39 4.26 8.77 -7.02
N THR A 40 3.64 8.09 -6.07
CA THR A 40 3.22 8.65 -4.78
C THR A 40 3.35 7.59 -3.70
N GLN A 41 3.49 8.02 -2.45
CA GLN A 41 3.39 7.11 -1.30
C GLN A 41 1.97 7.13 -0.70
N PRO A 42 1.52 6.03 -0.07
CA PRO A 42 0.29 6.03 0.72
C PRO A 42 0.39 7.03 1.87
N THR A 43 -0.72 7.69 2.17
CA THR A 43 -0.84 8.52 3.37
C THR A 43 -0.87 7.64 4.62
N TYR A 44 -0.69 8.23 5.80
CA TYR A 44 -0.81 7.51 7.06
C TYR A 44 -2.16 6.77 7.22
N LYS A 45 -3.25 7.37 6.75
CA LYS A 45 -4.57 6.72 6.72
C LYS A 45 -4.56 5.47 5.83
N ALA A 46 -3.98 5.56 4.63
CA ALA A 46 -3.87 4.43 3.74
C ALA A 46 -2.93 3.34 4.30
N LEU A 47 -1.82 3.71 4.94
CA LEU A 47 -0.94 2.77 5.64
C LEU A 47 -1.68 1.99 6.73
N ARG A 48 -2.51 2.68 7.52
CA ARG A 48 -3.36 2.04 8.53
C ARG A 48 -4.32 1.04 7.88
N THR A 49 -5.02 1.42 6.82
CA THR A 49 -5.94 0.52 6.11
C THR A 49 -5.22 -0.69 5.51
N ILE A 50 -3.99 -0.52 4.99
CA ILE A 50 -3.20 -1.65 4.50
C ILE A 50 -2.79 -2.57 5.65
N LYS A 51 -2.37 -2.03 6.81
CA LYS A 51 -2.06 -2.83 8.00
C LYS A 51 -3.27 -3.63 8.49
N GLU A 52 -4.43 -2.99 8.58
CA GLU A 52 -5.70 -3.63 8.96
C GLU A 52 -6.08 -4.76 7.98
N TYR A 53 -5.89 -4.53 6.68
CA TYR A 53 -6.08 -5.56 5.65
C TYR A 53 -5.12 -6.75 5.86
N CYS A 54 -3.83 -6.50 6.10
CA CYS A 54 -2.84 -7.54 6.37
C CYS A 54 -3.20 -8.38 7.60
N GLU A 55 -3.56 -7.73 8.71
CA GLU A 55 -3.98 -8.39 9.96
C GLU A 55 -5.22 -9.27 9.74
N LYS A 56 -6.22 -8.77 9.03
CA LYS A 56 -7.45 -9.53 8.72
C LYS A 56 -7.19 -10.78 7.87
N ASN A 57 -6.21 -10.71 6.98
CA ASN A 57 -5.91 -11.80 6.03
C ASN A 57 -4.73 -12.67 6.46
N ASN A 58 -4.17 -12.47 7.67
CA ASN A 58 -2.97 -13.15 8.16
C ASN A 58 -1.77 -13.03 7.21
N VAL A 59 -1.60 -11.87 6.60
CA VAL A 59 -0.48 -11.55 5.71
C VAL A 59 0.52 -10.66 6.46
N GLU A 60 1.81 -10.91 6.28
CA GLU A 60 2.84 -10.13 6.95
C GLU A 60 2.94 -8.71 6.36
N PHE A 61 2.83 -7.70 7.22
CA PHE A 61 2.97 -6.30 6.80
C PHE A 61 4.43 -5.84 6.90
N LEU A 62 5.21 -6.10 5.84
CA LEU A 62 6.66 -5.82 5.79
C LEU A 62 7.01 -4.39 5.32
N ILE A 63 6.21 -3.40 5.69
CA ILE A 63 6.43 -2.00 5.30
C ILE A 63 7.03 -1.22 6.46
N ASP A 64 8.33 -0.96 6.40
CA ASP A 64 9.05 -0.13 7.36
C ASP A 64 8.51 1.31 7.30
N THR A 65 7.85 1.76 8.35
CA THR A 65 7.26 3.11 8.46
C THR A 65 8.28 4.21 8.73
N ASN A 66 9.60 3.96 8.55
CA ASN A 66 10.66 4.96 8.71
C ASN A 66 10.62 6.10 7.65
N ILE A 67 9.54 6.21 6.89
CA ILE A 67 9.27 7.29 5.93
C ILE A 67 8.48 8.42 6.61
N GLU A 68 8.92 8.89 7.78
CA GLU A 68 8.23 9.95 8.55
C GLU A 68 8.96 11.30 8.60
N ARG A 69 9.88 11.61 7.67
CA ARG A 69 10.56 12.93 7.69
C ARG A 69 10.60 13.74 6.40
N GLY A 70 9.70 13.50 5.44
CA GLY A 70 9.66 14.38 4.27
C GLY A 70 8.52 14.14 3.29
N SER A 71 7.31 14.58 3.63
CA SER A 71 6.33 15.09 2.66
C SER A 71 5.10 15.63 3.38
N THR A 72 5.24 16.80 3.99
CA THR A 72 4.16 17.79 4.00
C THR A 72 4.46 18.75 2.86
N ASN A 73 3.79 18.60 1.71
CA ASN A 73 3.70 19.69 0.76
C ASN A 73 2.30 20.29 0.92
N GLY A 74 2.28 21.55 1.37
CA GLY A 74 1.13 22.45 1.23
C GLY A 74 0.95 22.91 -0.20
#